data_AF-A0A0F5LTM8-F1
#
_entry.id   AF-A0A0F5LTM8-F1
#
_cell.length_a   1.000
_cell.length_b   1.000
_cell.length_c   1.000
_cell.angle_alpha   90.00
_cell.angle_beta   90.00
_cell.angle_gamma   90.00
#
_symmetry.space_group_name_H-M   'P 1'
#
loop_
_entity.id
_entity.type
_entity.pdbx_description
1 polymer ?
#
loop_
_entity_poly.entity_id
_entity_poly.type
_entity_poly.pdbx_seq_one_letter_code
_entity_poly.pdbx_strand_id
1 'polypeptide(L)'
;MTSGIHHITLITANVQANVDFYVGFLGLRLVKRTGGYEDPRQLHLFYGDYAANPGSLLTFLVWQDGSPGRAGEGQVSEIGLAIDPASIGFWLERALRHQVKVEGTGQAFGETELRLRDPDGVVIKLVGANLPPLDAPKASDIPPEHAIRRIRGATILSATPEQTTAFISNHFGFRPAGRDGTTERLVSDIGDTVDIRDATGFWRGAPGPGSADHIAFRAPDAEAVHAVERDLAKRNSSLTNLHDRNYFTSLYVREPGGVLIELATDGPGFTLDEPLETLGSTLFVPPDAAAEAADIIALLPQFGLPGEERVVYRDLHYIHRLQTPEHPDGQTIVLLHGTGGNEADLMPLARRVAPNAVLLGLRGRSTESGVQRWFRSPAPMQFDQADIRFESGALEAFLEDARSAYQLDADKMTALGYSNGANLMGAALLLHPGLIRRAVLLRPVQVLKDVPAADLSGTAILIVLGQHDPYRGNGDDLAATLKAAGATVTVKTLDAGHALSDHDAPAIAEWLQAQAAAGPI
;
A
#
# COMPACT_ATOMS: atom_id res chain seq x y z
N MET A 1 -2.73 -27.00 25.62
CA MET A 1 -2.52 -25.77 24.82
C MET A 1 -3.36 -25.95 23.59
N THR A 2 -4.10 -24.94 23.13
CA THR A 2 -5.00 -25.12 21.99
C THR A 2 -4.28 -24.64 20.74
N SER A 3 -3.70 -25.57 19.97
CA SER A 3 -3.08 -25.24 18.69
C SER A 3 -4.13 -24.75 17.68
N GLY A 4 -3.71 -23.88 16.76
CA GLY A 4 -4.59 -23.32 15.72
C GLY A 4 -3.89 -22.22 14.92
N ILE A 5 -4.59 -21.71 13.91
CA ILE A 5 -4.11 -20.55 13.14
C ILE A 5 -4.33 -19.30 13.98
N HIS A 6 -3.34 -18.41 13.99
CA HIS A 6 -3.46 -17.10 14.62
C HIS A 6 -3.93 -16.06 13.58
N HIS A 7 -3.21 -15.95 12.48
CA HIS A 7 -3.52 -15.02 11.40
C HIS A 7 -2.83 -15.46 10.10
N ILE A 8 -3.23 -14.89 8.96
CA ILE A 8 -2.56 -15.07 7.66
C ILE A 8 -2.32 -13.68 7.06
N THR A 9 -1.08 -13.43 6.64
CA THR A 9 -0.67 -12.14 6.07
C THR A 9 -0.46 -12.26 4.57
N LEU A 10 -1.07 -11.34 3.83
CA LEU A 10 -1.14 -11.28 2.38
C LEU A 10 -0.63 -9.94 1.87
N ILE A 11 -0.45 -9.83 0.56
CA ILE A 11 -0.01 -8.59 -0.08
C ILE A 11 -1.08 -8.15 -1.09
N THR A 12 -1.45 -6.86 -1.05
CA THR A 12 -2.42 -6.25 -1.98
C THR A 12 -1.81 -5.06 -2.70
N ALA A 13 -2.17 -4.85 -3.97
CA ALA A 13 -1.77 -3.67 -4.73
C ALA A 13 -2.75 -2.50 -4.52
N ASN A 14 -4.04 -2.79 -4.33
CA ASN A 14 -5.09 -1.78 -4.32
C ASN A 14 -5.88 -1.84 -3.02
N VAL A 15 -5.56 -0.91 -2.10
CA VAL A 15 -6.18 -0.83 -0.78
C VAL A 15 -7.70 -0.68 -0.82
N GLN A 16 -8.25 0.10 -1.77
CA GLN A 16 -9.69 0.31 -1.81
C GLN A 16 -10.42 -0.94 -2.30
N ALA A 17 -9.91 -1.60 -3.35
CA ALA A 17 -10.47 -2.86 -3.82
C ALA A 17 -10.39 -3.94 -2.74
N ASN A 18 -9.28 -4.00 -2.01
CA ASN A 18 -9.08 -4.89 -0.88
C ASN A 18 -10.15 -4.66 0.22
N VAL A 19 -10.33 -3.42 0.68
CA VAL A 19 -11.36 -3.07 1.68
C VAL A 19 -12.77 -3.39 1.18
N ASP A 20 -13.07 -3.10 -0.09
CA ASP A 20 -14.37 -3.40 -0.70
C ASP A 20 -14.66 -4.91 -0.68
N PHE A 21 -13.64 -5.74 -0.85
CA PHE A 21 -13.78 -7.19 -0.79
C PHE A 21 -13.86 -7.72 0.65
N TYR A 22 -12.90 -7.40 1.51
CA TYR A 22 -12.80 -8.00 2.85
C TYR A 22 -13.82 -7.43 3.83
N VAL A 23 -14.12 -6.12 3.75
CA VAL A 23 -15.16 -5.48 4.58
C VAL A 23 -16.50 -5.51 3.85
N GLY A 24 -16.54 -5.02 2.60
CA GLY A 24 -17.80 -4.87 1.88
C GLY A 24 -18.43 -6.22 1.47
N PHE A 25 -17.68 -7.09 0.80
CA PHE A 25 -18.23 -8.36 0.32
C PHE A 25 -18.23 -9.47 1.39
N LEU A 26 -17.10 -9.71 2.06
CA LEU A 26 -16.98 -10.76 3.08
C LEU A 26 -17.60 -10.35 4.44
N GLY A 27 -17.83 -9.06 4.68
CA GLY A 27 -18.43 -8.58 5.91
C GLY A 27 -17.52 -8.67 7.13
N LEU A 28 -16.19 -8.79 6.95
CA LEU A 28 -15.23 -8.76 8.05
C LEU A 28 -15.10 -7.34 8.59
N ARG A 29 -14.69 -7.22 9.85
CA ARG A 29 -14.40 -5.92 10.46
C ARG A 29 -12.95 -5.53 10.18
N LEU A 30 -12.70 -4.29 9.74
CA LEU A 30 -11.36 -3.71 9.86
C LEU A 30 -11.08 -3.47 11.34
N VAL A 31 -10.12 -4.18 11.91
CA VAL A 31 -9.83 -4.18 13.36
C VAL A 31 -8.55 -3.43 13.71
N LYS A 32 -7.67 -3.20 12.73
CA LYS A 32 -6.49 -2.33 12.89
C LYS A 32 -6.04 -1.80 11.53
N ARG A 33 -5.53 -0.56 11.52
CA ARG A 33 -4.81 0.04 10.40
C ARG A 33 -3.56 0.73 10.95
N THR A 34 -2.39 0.42 10.40
CA THR A 34 -1.12 0.93 10.90
C THR A 34 -0.05 1.01 9.80
N GLY A 35 1.01 1.80 9.99
CA GLY A 35 2.25 1.62 9.25
C GLY A 35 2.93 0.30 9.66
N GLY A 36 3.61 -0.36 8.73
CA GLY A 36 4.30 -1.63 8.99
C GLY A 36 5.41 -1.47 10.02
N TYR A 37 5.60 -2.48 10.87
CA TYR A 37 6.67 -2.46 11.88
C TYR A 37 8.07 -2.68 11.29
N GLU A 38 8.18 -3.25 10.09
CA GLU A 38 9.45 -3.34 9.35
C GLU A 38 9.68 -2.13 8.44
N ASP A 39 8.60 -1.57 7.90
CA ASP A 39 8.59 -0.36 7.10
C ASP A 39 7.34 0.47 7.43
N PRO A 40 7.47 1.56 8.20
CA PRO A 40 6.33 2.36 8.63
C PRO A 40 5.66 3.10 7.46
N ARG A 41 6.31 3.18 6.29
CA ARG A 41 5.76 3.79 5.07
C ARG A 41 4.88 2.81 4.28
N GLN A 42 4.74 1.58 4.74
CA GLN A 42 3.86 0.57 4.18
C GLN A 42 2.58 0.47 5.01
N LEU A 43 1.42 0.65 4.39
CA LEU A 43 0.15 0.47 5.10
C LEU A 43 -0.08 -1.02 5.37
N HIS A 44 -0.45 -1.34 6.61
CA HIS A 44 -0.78 -2.68 7.09
C HIS A 44 -2.21 -2.67 7.65
N LEU A 45 -3.09 -3.47 7.05
CA LEU A 45 -4.49 -3.60 7.44
C LEU A 45 -4.76 -4.97 8.07
N PHE A 46 -5.61 -5.00 9.08
CA PHE A 46 -6.05 -6.22 9.76
C PHE A 46 -7.57 -6.31 9.70
N TYR A 47 -8.06 -7.42 9.15
CA TYR A 47 -9.48 -7.77 9.10
C TYR A 47 -9.76 -8.95 9.98
N GLY A 48 -10.88 -8.96 10.67
CA GLY A 48 -11.25 -10.08 11.52
C GLY A 48 -12.69 -10.02 12.00
N ASP A 49 -12.90 -10.73 13.09
CA ASP A 49 -14.18 -10.77 13.80
C ASP A 49 -14.34 -9.52 14.69
N TYR A 50 -15.44 -9.40 15.45
CA TYR A 50 -15.70 -8.17 16.22
C TYR A 50 -14.62 -7.86 17.26
N ALA A 51 -14.08 -8.88 17.93
CA ALA A 51 -13.08 -8.74 18.98
C ALA A 51 -11.63 -8.95 18.50
N ALA A 52 -11.43 -9.11 17.19
CA ALA A 52 -10.13 -9.35 16.58
C ALA A 52 -9.41 -10.59 17.16
N ASN A 53 -10.17 -11.66 17.39
CA ASN A 53 -9.66 -12.87 18.02
C ASN A 53 -8.62 -13.59 17.12
N PRO A 54 -7.55 -14.18 17.70
CA PRO A 54 -6.68 -15.11 17.00
C PRO A 54 -7.49 -16.22 16.32
N GLY A 55 -7.18 -16.49 15.05
CA GLY A 55 -7.91 -17.42 14.19
C GLY A 55 -9.01 -16.77 13.37
N SER A 56 -9.28 -15.46 13.54
CA SER A 56 -10.16 -14.70 12.63
C SER A 56 -9.41 -13.79 11.65
N LEU A 57 -8.11 -13.58 11.88
CA LEU A 57 -7.37 -12.44 11.33
C LEU A 57 -6.77 -12.71 9.94
N LEU A 58 -7.22 -11.95 8.94
CA LEU A 58 -6.54 -11.80 7.67
C LEU A 58 -5.89 -10.41 7.62
N THR A 59 -4.60 -10.35 7.29
CA THR A 59 -3.84 -9.10 7.29
C THR A 59 -3.23 -8.83 5.94
N PHE A 60 -3.04 -7.55 5.59
CA PHE A 60 -2.59 -7.12 4.27
C PHE A 60 -1.52 -6.05 4.35
N LEU A 61 -0.37 -6.33 3.73
CA LEU A 61 0.64 -5.34 3.40
C LEU A 61 0.28 -4.70 2.05
N VAL A 62 0.16 -3.37 2.01
CA VAL A 62 -0.26 -2.63 0.82
C VAL A 62 0.96 -2.21 -0.01
N TRP A 63 1.17 -2.86 -1.15
CA TRP A 63 2.28 -2.62 -2.07
C TRP A 63 1.76 -2.06 -3.39
N GLN A 64 1.41 -0.77 -3.42
CA GLN A 64 0.84 -0.13 -4.64
C GLN A 64 1.80 -0.14 -5.84
N ASP A 65 3.11 -0.20 -5.56
CA ASP A 65 4.19 -0.24 -6.56
C ASP A 65 4.74 -1.66 -6.76
N GLY A 66 4.16 -2.64 -6.07
CA GLY A 66 4.62 -4.03 -6.10
C GLY A 66 4.37 -4.66 -7.46
N SER A 67 5.37 -5.35 -7.98
CA SER A 67 5.17 -6.25 -9.13
C SER A 67 4.23 -7.38 -8.73
N PRO A 68 3.28 -7.80 -9.60
CA PRO A 68 2.33 -8.86 -9.27
C PRO A 68 3.03 -10.12 -8.76
N GLY A 69 2.56 -10.61 -7.62
CA GLY A 69 3.00 -11.87 -7.04
C GLY A 69 2.36 -13.06 -7.73
N ARG A 70 2.80 -14.26 -7.35
CA ARG A 70 2.21 -15.51 -7.82
C ARG A 70 2.43 -16.60 -6.79
N ALA A 71 1.34 -17.17 -6.28
CA ALA A 71 1.40 -18.39 -5.48
C ALA A 71 2.09 -19.53 -6.25
N GLY A 72 3.04 -20.19 -5.61
CA GLY A 72 3.78 -21.33 -6.18
C GLY A 72 4.46 -22.12 -5.07
N GLU A 73 5.40 -23.00 -5.44
CA GLU A 73 6.23 -23.75 -4.48
C GLU A 73 6.83 -22.78 -3.44
N GLY A 74 6.68 -23.12 -2.16
CA GLY A 74 7.17 -22.35 -1.03
C GLY A 74 6.25 -21.22 -0.57
N GLN A 75 4.96 -21.26 -0.95
CA GLN A 75 3.96 -20.28 -0.49
C GLN A 75 2.64 -20.94 -0.04
N VAL A 76 1.88 -20.18 0.76
CA VAL A 76 0.44 -20.41 0.94
C VAL A 76 -0.29 -20.01 -0.34
N SER A 77 -1.17 -20.88 -0.83
CA SER A 77 -1.85 -20.73 -2.12
C SER A 77 -3.35 -20.51 -2.03
N GLU A 78 -3.98 -20.99 -0.96
CA GLU A 78 -5.43 -20.92 -0.78
C GLU A 78 -5.74 -20.66 0.70
N ILE A 79 -6.76 -19.86 0.98
CA ILE A 79 -7.24 -19.57 2.33
C ILE A 79 -8.67 -20.06 2.46
N GLY A 80 -8.94 -20.86 3.49
CA GLY A 80 -10.27 -21.33 3.84
C GLY A 80 -10.87 -20.49 4.96
N LEU A 81 -12.11 -20.03 4.79
CA LEU A 81 -12.91 -19.33 5.78
C LEU A 81 -14.15 -20.16 6.10
N ALA A 82 -14.38 -20.45 7.38
CA ALA A 82 -15.48 -21.28 7.81
C ALA A 82 -16.80 -20.50 7.75
N ILE A 83 -17.82 -21.12 7.15
CA ILE A 83 -19.22 -20.66 7.15
C ILE A 83 -20.12 -21.81 7.62
N ASP A 84 -21.37 -21.51 7.95
CA ASP A 84 -22.36 -22.58 8.16
C ASP A 84 -22.50 -23.42 6.88
N PRO A 85 -22.56 -24.76 6.95
CA PRO A 85 -22.77 -25.61 5.77
C PRO A 85 -24.02 -25.24 4.95
N ALA A 86 -25.08 -24.70 5.58
CA ALA A 86 -26.28 -24.26 4.90
C ALA A 86 -26.11 -22.93 4.14
N SER A 87 -25.00 -22.21 4.33
CA SER A 87 -24.78 -20.85 3.81
C SER A 87 -24.17 -20.80 2.40
N ILE A 88 -23.79 -21.93 1.79
CA ILE A 88 -23.18 -21.95 0.45
C ILE A 88 -24.06 -21.24 -0.59
N GLY A 89 -25.39 -21.47 -0.55
CA GLY A 89 -26.33 -20.84 -1.47
C GLY A 89 -26.40 -19.31 -1.29
N PHE A 90 -26.42 -18.84 -0.04
CA PHE A 90 -26.39 -17.40 0.28
C PHE A 90 -25.14 -16.74 -0.32
N TRP A 91 -23.97 -17.35 -0.12
CA TRP A 91 -22.70 -16.79 -0.59
C TRP A 91 -22.57 -16.80 -2.10
N LEU A 92 -23.10 -17.81 -2.79
CA LEU A 92 -23.16 -17.84 -4.25
C LEU A 92 -24.02 -16.70 -4.79
N GLU A 93 -25.20 -16.47 -4.21
CA GLU A 93 -26.07 -15.36 -4.61
C GLU A 93 -25.43 -14.01 -4.33
N ARG A 94 -24.80 -13.85 -3.15
CA ARG A 94 -24.09 -12.62 -2.78
C ARG A 94 -22.94 -12.34 -3.75
N ALA A 95 -22.14 -13.35 -4.10
CA ALA A 95 -21.04 -13.20 -5.06
C ALA A 95 -21.54 -12.69 -6.42
N LEU A 96 -22.67 -13.20 -6.91
CA LEU A 96 -23.30 -12.72 -8.15
C LEU A 96 -23.74 -11.26 -8.06
N ARG A 97 -24.39 -10.86 -6.95
CA ARG A 97 -24.83 -9.47 -6.74
C ARG A 97 -23.66 -8.48 -6.67
N HIS A 98 -22.57 -8.87 -6.02
CA HIS A 98 -21.35 -8.06 -5.89
C HIS A 98 -20.37 -8.22 -7.06
N GLN A 99 -20.72 -9.02 -8.08
CA GLN A 99 -19.87 -9.32 -9.24
C GLN A 99 -18.50 -9.91 -8.87
N VAL A 100 -18.43 -10.64 -7.76
CA VAL A 100 -17.24 -11.37 -7.34
C VAL A 100 -17.11 -12.64 -8.17
N LYS A 101 -15.92 -12.88 -8.71
CA LYS A 101 -15.63 -14.05 -9.54
C LYS A 101 -15.69 -15.34 -8.72
N VAL A 102 -16.65 -16.20 -9.07
CA VAL A 102 -16.81 -17.56 -8.53
C VAL A 102 -16.09 -18.54 -9.47
N GLU A 103 -15.20 -19.38 -8.94
CA GLU A 103 -14.56 -20.46 -9.70
C GLU A 103 -15.39 -21.75 -9.72
N GLY A 104 -16.23 -21.93 -8.71
CA GLY A 104 -17.16 -23.04 -8.61
C GLY A 104 -17.28 -23.57 -7.19
N THR A 105 -18.12 -24.60 -7.04
CA THR A 105 -18.27 -25.37 -5.81
C THR A 105 -17.49 -26.68 -5.90
N GLY A 106 -16.88 -27.11 -4.81
CA GLY A 106 -16.17 -28.37 -4.70
C GLY A 106 -16.45 -29.08 -3.37
N GLN A 107 -15.83 -30.25 -3.21
CA GLN A 107 -15.72 -30.92 -1.93
C GLN A 107 -14.26 -31.29 -1.67
N ALA A 108 -13.80 -31.07 -0.45
CA ALA A 108 -12.48 -31.48 0.01
C ALA A 108 -12.60 -32.05 1.41
N PHE A 109 -12.09 -33.26 1.64
CA PHE A 109 -12.16 -33.93 2.96
C PHE A 109 -13.58 -33.97 3.57
N GLY A 110 -14.61 -34.11 2.73
CA GLY A 110 -16.02 -34.15 3.15
C GLY A 110 -16.66 -32.79 3.45
N GLU A 111 -15.93 -31.70 3.31
CA GLU A 111 -16.43 -30.34 3.47
C GLU A 111 -16.78 -29.74 2.10
N THR A 112 -17.96 -29.12 1.98
CA THR A 112 -18.34 -28.41 0.75
C THR A 112 -17.68 -27.03 0.76
N GLU A 113 -17.07 -26.64 -0.35
CA GLU A 113 -16.41 -25.35 -0.50
C GLU A 113 -16.92 -24.56 -1.71
N LEU A 114 -17.01 -23.25 -1.57
CA LEU A 114 -17.20 -22.29 -2.66
C LEU A 114 -15.89 -21.54 -2.88
N ARG A 115 -15.31 -21.64 -4.07
CA ARG A 115 -14.02 -21.02 -4.41
C ARG A 115 -14.23 -19.68 -5.10
N LEU A 116 -13.56 -18.66 -4.58
CA LEU A 116 -13.61 -17.27 -5.02
C LEU A 116 -12.20 -16.75 -5.31
N ARG A 117 -12.12 -15.63 -6.02
CA ARG A 117 -10.90 -14.82 -6.09
C ARG A 117 -11.13 -13.44 -5.49
N ASP A 118 -10.18 -13.01 -4.67
CA ASP A 118 -10.11 -11.62 -4.24
C ASP A 118 -9.62 -10.71 -5.40
N PRO A 119 -9.61 -9.38 -5.22
CA PRO A 119 -9.22 -8.44 -6.28
C PRO A 119 -7.77 -8.60 -6.78
N ASP A 120 -6.86 -9.13 -5.95
CA ASP A 120 -5.47 -9.39 -6.30
C ASP A 120 -5.26 -10.83 -6.83
N GLY A 121 -6.32 -11.65 -6.87
CA GLY A 121 -6.33 -12.99 -7.43
C GLY A 121 -6.07 -14.11 -6.42
N VAL A 122 -5.98 -13.80 -5.12
CA VAL A 122 -5.85 -14.79 -4.04
C VAL A 122 -7.07 -15.70 -4.02
N VAL A 123 -6.86 -17.01 -3.87
CA VAL A 123 -7.96 -17.98 -3.77
C VAL A 123 -8.51 -17.99 -2.36
N ILE A 124 -9.76 -17.54 -2.22
CA ILE A 124 -10.53 -17.58 -0.97
C ILE A 124 -11.60 -18.66 -1.09
N LYS A 125 -11.62 -19.59 -0.14
CA LYS A 125 -12.57 -20.71 -0.08
C LYS A 125 -13.53 -20.50 1.07
N LEU A 126 -14.81 -20.40 0.80
CA LEU A 126 -15.84 -20.43 1.84
C LEU A 126 -16.20 -21.88 2.10
N VAL A 127 -15.82 -22.41 3.26
CA VAL A 127 -15.90 -23.82 3.61
C VAL A 127 -17.06 -24.04 4.58
N GLY A 128 -18.03 -24.84 4.18
CA GLY A 128 -19.13 -25.27 5.04
C GLY A 128 -18.63 -26.21 6.13
N ALA A 129 -18.41 -25.69 7.33
CA ALA A 129 -17.79 -26.43 8.43
C ALA A 129 -18.59 -26.28 9.73
N ASN A 130 -18.79 -27.41 10.42
CA ASN A 130 -19.47 -27.47 11.73
C ASN A 130 -18.53 -27.02 12.85
N LEU A 131 -18.08 -25.79 12.77
CA LEU A 131 -17.17 -25.16 13.71
C LEU A 131 -17.90 -23.99 14.40
N PRO A 132 -17.71 -23.81 15.72
CA PRO A 132 -18.31 -22.68 16.41
C PRO A 132 -17.76 -21.35 15.87
N PRO A 133 -18.59 -20.30 15.75
CA PRO A 133 -18.10 -18.96 15.48
C PRO A 133 -17.26 -18.44 16.65
N LEU A 134 -16.32 -17.54 16.37
CA LEU A 134 -15.59 -16.78 17.39
C LEU A 134 -16.46 -15.61 17.88
N ASP A 135 -16.42 -14.44 17.23
CA ASP A 135 -17.31 -13.31 17.53
C ASP A 135 -17.74 -12.54 16.26
N ALA A 136 -18.96 -12.79 15.77
CA ALA A 136 -19.41 -12.25 14.49
C ALA A 136 -19.38 -10.70 14.45
N PRO A 137 -18.93 -10.08 13.33
CA PRO A 137 -18.96 -8.64 13.16
C PRO A 137 -20.36 -8.04 13.39
N LYS A 138 -20.45 -6.97 14.19
CA LYS A 138 -21.74 -6.33 14.52
C LYS A 138 -22.33 -5.45 13.41
N ALA A 139 -21.48 -4.95 12.52
CA ALA A 139 -21.84 -3.92 11.53
C ALA A 139 -21.71 -4.46 10.09
N SER A 140 -22.39 -5.58 9.81
CA SER A 140 -22.42 -6.20 8.48
C SER A 140 -23.86 -6.27 7.96
N ASP A 141 -24.03 -6.16 6.64
CA ASP A 141 -25.31 -6.41 5.94
C ASP A 141 -25.60 -7.93 5.76
N ILE A 142 -24.71 -8.78 6.27
CA ILE A 142 -24.81 -10.24 6.22
C ILE A 142 -25.55 -10.74 7.48
N PRO A 143 -26.63 -11.52 7.34
CA PRO A 143 -27.29 -12.15 8.49
C PRO A 143 -26.32 -13.01 9.33
N PRO A 144 -26.39 -12.99 10.67
CA PRO A 144 -25.43 -13.68 11.54
C PRO A 144 -25.27 -15.19 11.25
N GLU A 145 -26.32 -15.87 10.81
CA GLU A 145 -26.31 -17.29 10.42
C GLU A 145 -25.44 -17.58 9.18
N HIS A 146 -25.23 -16.56 8.35
CA HIS A 146 -24.44 -16.64 7.12
C HIS A 146 -23.05 -16.04 7.25
N ALA A 147 -22.75 -15.36 8.35
CA ALA A 147 -21.48 -14.69 8.59
C ALA A 147 -20.29 -15.67 8.57
N ILE A 148 -19.12 -15.15 8.18
CA ILE A 148 -17.86 -15.87 8.32
C ILE A 148 -17.59 -16.08 9.80
N ARG A 149 -17.26 -17.32 10.16
CA ARG A 149 -17.12 -17.77 11.55
C ARG A 149 -15.72 -17.59 12.10
N ARG A 150 -14.72 -17.93 11.27
CA ARG A 150 -13.27 -17.92 11.54
C ARG A 150 -12.50 -18.40 10.31
N ILE A 151 -11.17 -18.34 10.36
CA ILE A 151 -10.31 -19.07 9.42
C ILE A 151 -10.53 -20.57 9.62
N ARG A 152 -10.85 -21.27 8.54
CA ARG A 152 -10.95 -22.74 8.50
C ARG A 152 -9.57 -23.37 8.36
N GLY A 153 -8.72 -22.77 7.53
CA GLY A 153 -7.42 -23.34 7.21
C GLY A 153 -6.70 -22.64 6.06
N ALA A 154 -5.57 -23.20 5.65
CA ALA A 154 -4.80 -22.74 4.50
C ALA A 154 -4.20 -23.92 3.73
N THR A 155 -3.90 -23.72 2.45
CA THR A 155 -3.19 -24.72 1.61
C THR A 155 -1.76 -24.25 1.33
N ILE A 156 -0.78 -25.05 1.75
CA ILE A 156 0.65 -24.84 1.49
C ILE A 156 1.08 -25.67 0.28
N LEU A 157 1.82 -25.04 -0.65
CA LEU A 157 2.48 -25.72 -1.76
C LEU A 157 3.93 -26.04 -1.38
N SER A 158 4.23 -27.32 -1.14
CA SER A 158 5.56 -27.76 -0.75
C SER A 158 6.14 -28.76 -1.75
N ALA A 159 7.40 -28.57 -2.13
CA ALA A 159 8.17 -29.57 -2.89
C ALA A 159 8.74 -30.68 -2.01
N THR A 160 8.64 -30.56 -0.68
CA THR A 160 9.09 -31.53 0.33
C THR A 160 7.97 -31.81 1.35
N PRO A 161 6.79 -32.27 0.90
CA PRO A 161 5.59 -32.33 1.73
C PRO A 161 5.77 -33.12 3.04
N GLU A 162 6.52 -34.22 3.04
CA GLU A 162 6.80 -34.99 4.26
C GLU A 162 7.61 -34.19 5.29
N GLN A 163 8.55 -33.36 4.84
CA GLN A 163 9.37 -32.51 5.71
C GLN A 163 8.55 -31.34 6.25
N THR A 164 7.72 -30.72 5.41
CA THR A 164 6.78 -29.68 5.83
C THR A 164 5.79 -30.22 6.87
N THR A 165 5.18 -31.39 6.63
CA THR A 165 4.27 -32.05 7.58
C THR A 165 4.97 -32.33 8.91
N ALA A 166 6.17 -32.91 8.88
CA ALA A 166 6.92 -33.21 10.10
C ALA A 166 7.29 -31.93 10.87
N PHE A 167 7.72 -30.88 10.19
CA PHE A 167 8.07 -29.60 10.80
C PHE A 167 6.87 -28.97 11.50
N ILE A 168 5.74 -28.86 10.79
CA ILE A 168 4.50 -28.28 11.33
C ILE A 168 3.99 -29.09 12.53
N SER A 169 4.03 -30.42 12.43
CA SER A 169 3.55 -31.29 13.50
C SER A 169 4.42 -31.24 14.76
N ASN A 170 5.75 -31.17 14.60
CA ASN A 170 6.69 -31.19 15.72
C ASN A 170 6.70 -29.89 16.53
N HIS A 171 6.44 -28.75 15.89
CA HIS A 171 6.66 -27.44 16.51
C HIS A 171 5.38 -26.63 16.74
N PHE A 172 4.30 -26.89 15.99
CA PHE A 172 3.12 -26.01 15.98
C PHE A 172 1.81 -26.72 16.37
N GLY A 173 1.89 -27.98 16.79
CA GLY A 173 0.77 -28.69 17.41
C GLY A 173 -0.36 -29.12 16.46
N PHE A 174 -0.08 -29.20 15.15
CA PHE A 174 -0.98 -29.83 14.19
C PHE A 174 -0.67 -31.33 14.06
N ARG A 175 -1.66 -32.13 13.69
CA ARG A 175 -1.49 -33.58 13.49
C ARG A 175 -2.09 -34.03 12.15
N PRO A 176 -1.48 -35.00 11.45
CA PRO A 176 -2.08 -35.60 10.26
C PRO A 176 -3.47 -36.15 10.54
N ALA A 177 -4.42 -35.85 9.64
CA ALA A 177 -5.83 -36.22 9.76
C ALA A 177 -6.33 -37.05 8.57
N GLY A 178 -5.66 -36.97 7.42
CA GLY A 178 -6.02 -37.74 6.24
C GLY A 178 -5.32 -37.24 4.98
N ARG A 179 -5.48 -37.97 3.89
CA ARG A 179 -4.94 -37.61 2.57
C ARG A 179 -6.04 -37.69 1.52
N ASP A 180 -6.07 -36.72 0.62
CA ASP A 180 -6.95 -36.68 -0.55
C ASP A 180 -6.10 -36.33 -1.78
N GLY A 181 -5.94 -37.30 -2.68
CA GLY A 181 -5.02 -37.20 -3.81
C GLY A 181 -3.59 -36.83 -3.38
N THR A 182 -3.08 -35.71 -3.89
CA THR A 182 -1.74 -35.18 -3.60
C THR A 182 -1.68 -34.28 -2.36
N THR A 183 -2.79 -34.15 -1.63
CA THR A 183 -2.90 -33.23 -0.48
C THR A 183 -3.03 -34.03 0.82
N GLU A 184 -2.16 -33.76 1.78
CA GLU A 184 -2.24 -34.26 3.16
C GLU A 184 -2.82 -33.16 4.06
N ARG A 185 -3.85 -33.49 4.85
CA ARG A 185 -4.47 -32.54 5.79
C ARG A 185 -3.91 -32.73 7.18
N LEU A 186 -3.47 -31.63 7.77
CA LEU A 186 -3.15 -31.52 9.19
C LEU A 186 -4.29 -30.79 9.91
N VAL A 187 -4.58 -31.17 11.16
CA VAL A 187 -5.62 -30.58 11.99
C VAL A 187 -5.07 -30.12 13.34
N SER A 188 -5.52 -28.97 13.82
CA SER A 188 -5.18 -28.43 15.14
C SER A 188 -6.15 -28.91 16.24
N ASP A 189 -5.89 -28.53 17.49
CA ASP A 189 -6.78 -28.85 18.63
C ASP A 189 -8.15 -28.14 18.54
N ILE A 190 -8.21 -26.93 17.98
CA ILE A 190 -9.48 -26.22 17.71
C ILE A 190 -10.13 -26.61 16.39
N GLY A 191 -9.55 -27.58 15.69
CA GLY A 191 -10.08 -28.10 14.43
C GLY A 191 -9.70 -27.31 13.20
N ASP A 192 -8.81 -26.31 13.28
CA ASP A 192 -8.28 -25.60 12.10
C ASP A 192 -7.45 -26.55 11.24
N THR A 193 -7.30 -26.25 9.94
CA THR A 193 -6.60 -27.14 9.01
C THR A 193 -5.44 -26.48 8.29
N VAL A 194 -4.42 -27.28 8.01
CA VAL A 194 -3.35 -26.93 7.08
C VAL A 194 -3.24 -28.06 6.08
N ASP A 195 -3.55 -27.76 4.83
CA ASP A 195 -3.50 -28.71 3.73
C ASP A 195 -2.15 -28.61 3.04
N ILE A 196 -1.30 -29.63 3.15
CA ILE A 196 0.00 -29.71 2.49
C ILE A 196 -0.19 -30.38 1.14
N ARG A 197 -0.11 -29.60 0.07
CA ARG A 197 -0.21 -30.11 -1.31
C ARG A 197 1.19 -30.29 -1.88
N ASP A 198 1.45 -31.50 -2.37
CA ASP A 198 2.68 -31.81 -3.10
C ASP A 198 2.76 -30.95 -4.38
N ALA A 199 3.80 -30.12 -4.43
CA ALA A 199 4.11 -29.19 -5.50
C ALA A 199 5.48 -29.49 -6.14
N THR A 200 6.02 -30.71 -5.99
CA THR A 200 7.28 -31.10 -6.64
C THR A 200 7.19 -30.89 -8.16
N GLY A 201 8.14 -30.12 -8.70
CA GLY A 201 8.19 -29.80 -10.13
C GLY A 201 7.26 -28.67 -10.59
N PHE A 202 6.55 -28.01 -9.66
CA PHE A 202 5.76 -26.82 -9.95
C PHE A 202 6.64 -25.55 -9.97
N TRP A 203 6.09 -24.44 -10.47
CA TRP A 203 6.81 -23.16 -10.47
C TRP A 203 6.98 -22.61 -9.06
N ARG A 204 8.15 -22.04 -8.77
CA ARG A 204 8.36 -21.28 -7.53
C ARG A 204 7.40 -20.11 -7.41
N GLY A 205 6.98 -19.87 -6.17
CA GLY A 205 6.23 -18.68 -5.80
C GLY A 205 7.05 -17.41 -6.05
N ALA A 206 6.35 -16.31 -6.30
CA ALA A 206 6.93 -14.97 -6.43
C ALA A 206 6.21 -14.04 -5.44
N PRO A 207 6.95 -13.36 -4.54
CA PRO A 207 6.34 -12.42 -3.62
C PRO A 207 5.83 -11.17 -4.37
N GLY A 208 4.74 -10.60 -3.88
CA GLY A 208 4.08 -9.42 -4.45
C GLY A 208 2.56 -9.48 -4.27
N PRO A 209 1.82 -8.44 -4.71
CA PRO A 209 0.36 -8.44 -4.68
C PRO A 209 -0.27 -9.71 -5.22
N GLY A 210 -1.21 -10.29 -4.48
CA GLY A 210 -1.84 -11.57 -4.82
C GLY A 210 -1.12 -12.82 -4.29
N SER A 211 -0.12 -12.65 -3.43
CA SER A 211 0.57 -13.75 -2.74
C SER A 211 0.50 -13.60 -1.22
N ALA A 212 0.66 -14.72 -0.52
CA ALA A 212 0.81 -14.73 0.94
C ALA A 212 2.26 -14.45 1.32
N ASP A 213 2.43 -13.60 2.33
CA ASP A 213 3.74 -13.34 2.95
C ASP A 213 4.08 -14.45 3.96
N HIS A 214 3.16 -14.73 4.89
CA HIS A 214 3.31 -15.80 5.89
C HIS A 214 1.98 -16.29 6.45
N ILE A 215 2.05 -17.42 7.15
CA ILE A 215 0.98 -17.95 8.01
C ILE A 215 1.46 -18.01 9.46
N ALA A 216 0.64 -17.55 10.39
CA ALA A 216 0.94 -17.56 11.80
C ALA A 216 0.14 -18.63 12.55
N PHE A 217 0.79 -19.34 13.45
CA PHE A 217 0.18 -20.29 14.39
C PHE A 217 0.21 -19.77 15.82
N ARG A 218 -0.74 -20.23 16.63
CA ARG A 218 -0.94 -19.74 18.00
C ARG A 218 0.07 -20.32 18.98
N ALA A 219 0.60 -19.45 19.84
CA ALA A 219 1.26 -19.78 21.09
C ALA A 219 0.45 -19.21 22.27
N PRO A 220 0.37 -19.92 23.40
CA PRO A 220 -0.34 -19.40 24.57
C PRO A 220 0.35 -18.21 25.22
N ASP A 221 1.68 -18.16 25.18
CA ASP A 221 2.50 -17.16 25.85
C ASP A 221 3.90 -17.06 25.24
N ALA A 222 4.65 -16.05 25.66
CA ALA A 222 6.00 -15.79 25.16
C ALA A 222 7.00 -16.90 25.53
N GLU A 223 6.78 -17.64 26.64
CA GLU A 223 7.69 -18.72 27.01
C GLU A 223 7.55 -19.92 26.07
N ALA A 224 6.34 -20.21 25.59
CA ALA A 224 6.12 -21.18 24.53
C ALA A 224 6.82 -20.77 23.23
N VAL A 225 6.79 -19.49 22.87
CA VAL A 225 7.54 -18.96 21.70
C VAL A 225 9.04 -19.17 21.88
N HIS A 226 9.60 -18.76 23.03
CA HIS A 226 11.02 -18.95 23.32
C HIS A 226 11.44 -20.43 23.39
N ALA A 227 10.56 -21.32 23.86
CA ALA A 227 10.85 -22.75 23.90
C ALA A 227 11.04 -23.33 22.49
N VAL A 228 10.19 -22.92 21.54
CA VAL A 228 10.31 -23.33 20.13
C VAL A 228 11.53 -22.71 19.47
N GLU A 229 11.81 -21.42 19.72
CA GLU A 229 13.02 -20.73 19.24
C GLU A 229 14.29 -21.47 19.67
N ARG A 230 14.40 -21.82 20.96
CA ARG A 230 15.55 -22.56 21.51
C ARG A 230 15.70 -23.96 20.91
N ASP A 231 14.61 -24.65 20.58
CA ASP A 231 14.70 -25.97 19.94
C ASP A 231 15.16 -25.86 18.48
N LEU A 232 14.64 -24.87 17.74
CA LEU A 232 15.01 -24.62 16.35
C LEU A 232 16.47 -24.16 16.22
N ALA A 233 16.93 -23.30 17.13
CA ALA A 233 18.31 -22.80 17.18
C ALA A 233 19.32 -23.94 17.40
N LYS A 234 19.02 -24.93 18.26
CA LYS A 234 19.89 -26.11 18.47
C LYS A 234 20.10 -26.94 17.20
N ARG A 235 19.16 -26.87 16.26
CA ARG A 235 19.13 -27.68 15.03
C ARG A 235 19.73 -26.95 13.82
N ASN A 236 20.26 -25.73 13.99
CA ASN A 236 20.64 -24.84 12.88
C ASN A 236 19.50 -24.70 11.85
N SER A 237 18.26 -24.62 12.33
CA SER A 237 17.13 -24.27 11.48
C SER A 237 17.35 -22.86 10.91
N SER A 238 16.65 -22.49 9.83
CA SER A 238 16.79 -21.16 9.19
C SER A 238 16.80 -20.01 10.20
N LEU A 239 17.34 -18.85 9.80
CA LEU A 239 17.33 -17.61 10.61
C LEU A 239 15.97 -17.40 11.31
N THR A 240 16.00 -17.38 12.64
CA THR A 240 14.85 -17.10 13.51
C THR A 240 14.88 -15.65 13.93
N ASN A 241 13.80 -14.92 13.66
CA ASN A 241 13.65 -13.53 14.12
C ASN A 241 12.53 -13.47 15.16
N LEU A 242 12.88 -13.05 16.38
CA LEU A 242 11.93 -12.78 17.45
C LEU A 242 11.59 -11.28 17.46
N HIS A 243 10.31 -10.94 17.31
CA HIS A 243 9.83 -9.56 17.36
C HIS A 243 8.79 -9.39 18.47
N ASP A 244 8.87 -8.28 19.19
CA ASP A 244 7.75 -7.75 19.95
C ASP A 244 6.97 -6.80 19.03
N ARG A 245 5.82 -7.28 18.52
CA ARG A 245 4.98 -6.52 17.58
C ARG A 245 3.96 -5.64 18.31
N ASN A 246 4.16 -5.33 19.60
CA ASN A 246 3.26 -4.59 20.48
C ASN A 246 1.93 -5.33 20.80
N TYR A 247 1.31 -5.97 19.80
CA TYR A 247 0.06 -6.72 19.92
C TYR A 247 0.25 -8.20 20.22
N PHE A 248 1.41 -8.77 19.87
CA PHE A 248 1.79 -10.16 20.09
C PHE A 248 3.33 -10.33 19.99
N THR A 249 3.86 -11.37 20.63
CA THR A 249 5.25 -11.80 20.47
C THR A 249 5.34 -12.83 19.35
N SER A 250 6.23 -12.62 18.39
CA SER A 250 6.32 -13.40 17.16
C SER A 250 7.69 -14.03 16.95
N LEU A 251 7.72 -15.31 16.59
CA LEU A 251 8.89 -16.00 16.04
C LEU A 251 8.65 -16.33 14.57
N TYR A 252 9.50 -15.81 13.68
CA TYR A 252 9.47 -16.14 12.25
C TYR A 252 10.51 -17.21 11.90
N VAL A 253 10.11 -18.22 11.13
CA VAL A 253 10.99 -19.29 10.65
C VAL A 253 10.54 -19.79 9.27
N ARG A 254 11.50 -20.11 8.38
CA ARG A 254 11.17 -20.79 7.12
C ARG A 254 11.18 -22.30 7.35
N GLU A 255 10.08 -22.95 7.01
CA GLU A 255 9.99 -24.41 7.03
C GLU A 255 10.73 -25.03 5.83
N PRO A 256 11.01 -26.35 5.83
CA PRO A 256 11.82 -27.00 4.79
C PRO A 256 11.37 -26.81 3.33
N GLY A 257 10.07 -26.61 3.09
CA GLY A 257 9.48 -26.29 1.79
C GLY A 257 9.57 -24.81 1.39
N GLY A 258 10.06 -23.95 2.28
CA GLY A 258 10.34 -22.53 2.04
C GLY A 258 9.26 -21.55 2.52
N VAL A 259 8.08 -22.03 2.95
CA VAL A 259 7.02 -21.16 3.47
C VAL A 259 7.50 -20.44 4.74
N LEU A 260 7.20 -19.14 4.85
CA LEU A 260 7.43 -18.39 6.08
C LEU A 260 6.30 -18.69 7.07
N ILE A 261 6.66 -19.27 8.21
CA ILE A 261 5.76 -19.54 9.32
C ILE A 261 6.09 -18.59 10.46
N GLU A 262 5.04 -18.08 11.09
CA GLU A 262 5.13 -17.33 12.34
C GLU A 262 4.53 -18.15 13.50
N LEU A 263 5.13 -18.06 14.68
CA LEU A 263 4.50 -18.48 15.94
C LEU A 263 4.21 -17.23 16.77
N ALA A 264 2.93 -16.93 16.99
CA ALA A 264 2.45 -15.68 17.58
C ALA A 264 1.65 -15.93 18.87
N THR A 265 1.88 -15.13 19.90
CA THR A 265 1.11 -15.20 21.15
C THR A 265 -0.31 -14.69 20.98
N ASP A 266 -1.30 -15.30 21.65
CA ASP A 266 -2.70 -14.88 21.57
C ASP A 266 -2.97 -13.44 22.09
N GLY A 267 -2.12 -12.95 23.00
CA GLY A 267 -2.23 -11.63 23.60
C GLY A 267 -0.96 -10.79 23.47
N PRO A 268 -1.02 -9.49 23.82
CA PRO A 268 -2.15 -8.80 24.45
C PRO A 268 -3.33 -8.45 23.52
N GLY A 269 -3.15 -8.46 22.20
CA GLY A 269 -4.20 -8.15 21.22
C GLY A 269 -4.38 -6.64 20.94
N PHE A 270 -5.29 -6.31 20.01
CA PHE A 270 -5.44 -4.96 19.47
C PHE A 270 -6.16 -3.96 20.40
N THR A 271 -6.74 -4.43 21.51
CA THR A 271 -7.39 -3.56 22.51
C THR A 271 -6.40 -2.86 23.44
N LEU A 272 -5.10 -3.11 23.24
CA LEU A 272 -4.03 -2.46 23.99
C LEU A 272 -4.01 -0.95 23.77
N ASP A 273 -4.25 -0.49 22.53
CA ASP A 273 -4.13 0.91 22.13
C ASP A 273 -5.38 1.49 21.47
N GLU A 274 -6.45 0.70 21.33
CA GLU A 274 -7.71 1.15 20.75
C GLU A 274 -8.90 0.41 21.39
N PRO A 275 -9.96 1.10 21.86
CA PRO A 275 -11.13 0.45 22.45
C PRO A 275 -11.81 -0.55 21.51
N LEU A 276 -12.39 -1.62 22.08
CA LEU A 276 -13.07 -2.68 21.32
C LEU A 276 -14.14 -2.13 20.36
N GLU A 277 -14.91 -1.14 20.79
CA GLU A 277 -15.99 -0.52 20.03
C GLU A 277 -15.48 0.26 18.82
N THR A 278 -14.25 0.76 18.88
CA THR A 278 -13.65 1.63 17.86
C THR A 278 -12.45 0.99 17.16
N LEU A 279 -12.14 -0.29 17.40
CA LEU A 279 -11.07 -1.00 16.69
C LEU A 279 -11.11 -0.74 15.18
N GLY A 280 -9.94 -0.42 14.64
CA GLY A 280 -9.72 -0.14 13.23
C GLY A 280 -10.16 1.25 12.79
N SER A 281 -10.47 2.18 13.70
CA SER A 281 -10.85 3.56 13.37
C SER A 281 -9.64 4.48 13.23
N THR A 282 -8.57 4.21 13.97
CA THR A 282 -7.37 5.05 14.05
C THR A 282 -6.25 4.49 13.20
N LEU A 283 -5.56 5.36 12.45
CA LEU A 283 -4.31 5.04 11.76
C LEU A 283 -3.12 5.22 12.70
N PHE A 284 -2.51 4.10 13.07
CA PHE A 284 -1.35 4.09 13.97
C PHE A 284 -0.03 4.15 13.20
N VAL A 285 0.94 4.89 13.74
CA VAL A 285 2.34 4.82 13.29
C VAL A 285 3.13 4.09 14.38
N PRO A 286 3.98 3.11 14.02
CA PRO A 286 4.83 2.40 14.98
C PRO A 286 5.62 3.36 15.90
N PRO A 287 5.79 3.03 17.20
CA PRO A 287 6.40 3.94 18.18
C PRO A 287 7.81 4.41 17.84
N ASP A 288 8.61 3.58 17.18
CA ASP A 288 9.96 3.88 16.70
C ASP A 288 9.97 4.93 15.58
N ALA A 289 8.86 5.10 14.87
CA ALA A 289 8.68 6.08 13.80
C ALA A 289 7.82 7.31 14.22
N ALA A 290 7.51 7.46 15.52
CA ALA A 290 6.60 8.49 16.01
C ALA A 290 7.03 9.93 15.68
N ALA A 291 8.34 10.20 15.61
CA ALA A 291 8.86 11.53 15.25
C ALA A 291 8.52 11.96 13.81
N GLU A 292 8.28 10.99 12.93
CA GLU A 292 7.96 11.20 11.50
C GLU A 292 6.49 10.90 11.19
N ALA A 293 5.63 10.75 12.21
CA ALA A 293 4.26 10.25 12.03
C ALA A 293 3.42 11.06 11.02
N ALA A 294 3.50 12.40 11.06
CA ALA A 294 2.78 13.25 10.12
C ALA A 294 3.25 13.05 8.66
N ASP A 295 4.55 12.86 8.47
CA ASP A 295 5.15 12.61 7.16
C ASP A 295 4.74 11.23 6.63
N ILE A 296 4.77 10.22 7.50
CA ILE A 296 4.33 8.85 7.18
C ILE A 296 2.85 8.85 6.79
N ILE A 297 1.98 9.49 7.57
CA ILE A 297 0.54 9.58 7.26
C ILE A 297 0.29 10.26 5.90
N ALA A 298 1.13 11.24 5.52
CA ALA A 298 1.03 11.86 4.21
C ALA A 298 1.44 10.94 3.05
N LEU A 299 2.28 9.93 3.29
CA LEU A 299 2.69 8.93 2.30
C LEU A 299 1.66 7.82 2.12
N LEU A 300 1.02 7.40 3.21
CA LEU A 300 0.13 6.23 3.19
C LEU A 300 -1.12 6.49 2.32
N PRO A 301 -1.58 5.49 1.54
CA PRO A 301 -2.78 5.65 0.72
C PRO A 301 -4.04 5.79 1.59
N GLN A 302 -4.95 6.66 1.14
CA GLN A 302 -6.26 6.82 1.74
C GLN A 302 -7.28 5.86 1.10
N PHE A 303 -8.25 5.43 1.90
CA PHE A 303 -9.38 4.60 1.49
C PHE A 303 -10.58 4.93 2.38
N GLY A 304 -11.78 4.62 1.89
CA GLY A 304 -13.02 4.71 2.69
C GLY A 304 -13.60 3.33 2.97
N LEU A 305 -14.23 3.17 4.13
CA LEU A 305 -15.03 1.98 4.45
C LEU A 305 -16.35 1.98 3.67
N PRO A 306 -17.05 0.83 3.57
CA PRO A 306 -18.37 0.78 2.94
C PRO A 306 -19.33 1.84 3.52
N GLY A 307 -19.85 2.71 2.64
CA GLY A 307 -20.76 3.80 3.00
C GLY A 307 -20.07 5.13 3.37
N GLU A 308 -18.75 5.15 3.55
CA GLU A 308 -17.99 6.39 3.75
C GLU A 308 -17.71 7.11 2.43
N GLU A 309 -17.49 8.42 2.52
CA GLU A 309 -16.98 9.19 1.41
C GLU A 309 -15.57 8.71 1.04
N ARG A 310 -15.30 8.58 -0.26
CA ARG A 310 -14.01 8.11 -0.76
C ARG A 310 -13.66 8.76 -2.08
N VAL A 311 -12.36 8.85 -2.35
CA VAL A 311 -11.85 9.25 -3.66
C VAL A 311 -12.13 8.15 -4.66
N VAL A 312 -12.94 8.44 -5.67
CA VAL A 312 -13.13 7.55 -6.82
C VAL A 312 -12.05 7.86 -7.84
N TYR A 313 -10.96 7.10 -7.78
CA TYR A 313 -9.88 7.21 -8.76
C TYR A 313 -10.41 6.96 -10.16
N ARG A 314 -10.07 7.88 -11.08
CA ARG A 314 -10.34 7.74 -12.51
C ARG A 314 -9.10 7.19 -13.20
N ASP A 315 -9.34 6.37 -14.22
CA ASP A 315 -8.28 5.92 -15.11
C ASP A 315 -7.86 7.10 -16.00
N LEU A 316 -6.79 7.77 -15.62
CA LEU A 316 -6.24 8.96 -16.26
C LEU A 316 -4.83 8.67 -16.79
N HIS A 317 -4.31 9.56 -17.63
CA HIS A 317 -3.02 9.39 -18.31
C HIS A 317 -1.78 9.22 -17.41
N TYR A 318 -1.87 9.55 -16.12
CA TYR A 318 -0.82 9.34 -15.13
C TYR A 318 -1.32 8.41 -14.03
N ILE A 319 -0.43 7.53 -13.56
CA ILE A 319 -0.57 6.98 -12.21
C ILE A 319 -0.45 8.16 -11.25
N HIS A 320 -1.44 8.30 -10.38
CA HIS A 320 -1.54 9.44 -9.48
C HIS A 320 -2.15 9.03 -8.15
N ARG A 321 -1.86 9.82 -7.12
CA ARG A 321 -2.38 9.64 -5.78
C ARG A 321 -2.96 10.96 -5.28
N LEU A 322 -4.15 10.88 -4.70
CA LEU A 322 -4.74 11.99 -3.96
C LEU A 322 -4.53 11.79 -2.46
N GLN A 323 -4.16 12.87 -1.79
CA GLN A 323 -4.17 12.96 -0.33
C GLN A 323 -5.04 14.15 0.06
N THR A 324 -6.24 13.86 0.57
CA THR A 324 -7.21 14.84 1.03
C THR A 324 -7.06 15.02 2.54
N PRO A 325 -6.81 16.24 3.03
CA PRO A 325 -6.76 16.50 4.47
C PRO A 325 -8.17 16.46 5.07
N GLU A 326 -8.25 16.34 6.40
CA GLU A 326 -9.53 16.33 7.12
C GLU A 326 -10.36 17.60 6.89
N HIS A 327 -9.69 18.75 6.72
CA HIS A 327 -10.32 20.04 6.50
C HIS A 327 -9.74 20.73 5.26
N PRO A 328 -10.19 20.37 4.04
CA PRO A 328 -9.67 20.95 2.81
C PRO A 328 -10.05 22.43 2.68
N ASP A 329 -9.08 23.28 2.35
CA ASP A 329 -9.26 24.73 2.15
C ASP A 329 -9.53 25.13 0.68
N GLY A 330 -9.71 24.12 -0.18
CA GLY A 330 -9.90 24.26 -1.62
C GLY A 330 -8.62 24.47 -2.42
N GLN A 331 -7.45 24.57 -1.77
CA GLN A 331 -6.18 24.59 -2.49
C GLN A 331 -5.78 23.19 -2.93
N THR A 332 -5.08 23.12 -4.06
CA THR A 332 -4.49 21.87 -4.55
C THR A 332 -3.01 22.08 -4.87
N ILE A 333 -2.16 21.17 -4.41
CA ILE A 333 -0.75 21.12 -4.82
C ILE A 333 -0.53 19.89 -5.70
N VAL A 334 -0.16 20.12 -6.96
CA VAL A 334 0.25 19.09 -7.92
C VAL A 334 1.73 18.78 -7.72
N LEU A 335 2.09 17.54 -7.45
CA LEU A 335 3.44 17.15 -7.08
C LEU A 335 4.14 16.36 -8.19
N LEU A 336 5.33 16.81 -8.56
CA LEU A 336 6.18 16.17 -9.56
C LEU A 336 7.53 15.76 -8.95
N HIS A 337 7.69 14.47 -8.69
CA HIS A 337 8.85 13.90 -8.00
C HIS A 337 10.18 14.06 -8.75
N GLY A 338 11.29 13.82 -8.04
CA GLY A 338 12.65 13.80 -8.62
C GLY A 338 12.96 12.52 -9.40
N THR A 339 14.19 12.38 -9.89
CA THR A 339 14.60 11.12 -10.57
C THR A 339 14.50 9.94 -9.60
N GLY A 340 13.94 8.82 -10.06
CA GLY A 340 13.80 7.58 -9.30
C GLY A 340 12.64 7.57 -8.30
N GLY A 341 11.88 8.66 -8.23
CA GLY A 341 10.77 8.80 -7.31
C GLY A 341 9.42 8.25 -7.81
N ASN A 342 8.39 8.43 -6.99
CA ASN A 342 6.99 8.10 -7.30
C ASN A 342 6.02 9.23 -6.89
N GLU A 343 4.71 9.00 -7.07
CA GLU A 343 3.67 9.98 -6.79
C GLU A 343 3.51 10.37 -5.31
N ALA A 344 4.07 9.60 -4.37
CA ALA A 344 3.96 9.89 -2.94
C ALA A 344 5.13 10.71 -2.38
N ASP A 345 6.31 10.67 -3.02
CA ASP A 345 7.57 11.16 -2.43
C ASP A 345 7.55 12.61 -1.91
N LEU A 346 6.83 13.50 -2.60
CA LEU A 346 6.75 14.91 -2.22
C LEU A 346 5.57 15.24 -1.29
N MET A 347 4.71 14.26 -0.98
CA MET A 347 3.54 14.48 -0.12
C MET A 347 3.92 14.96 1.30
N PRO A 348 4.95 14.42 1.98
CA PRO A 348 5.37 14.93 3.28
C PRO A 348 5.77 16.40 3.24
N LEU A 349 6.62 16.78 2.27
CA LEU A 349 7.04 18.16 2.08
C LEU A 349 5.82 19.06 1.86
N ALA A 350 4.93 18.67 0.94
CA ALA A 350 3.75 19.46 0.59
C ALA A 350 2.75 19.57 1.75
N ARG A 351 2.58 18.51 2.56
CA ARG A 351 1.73 18.53 3.76
C ARG A 351 2.27 19.47 4.83
N ARG A 352 3.59 19.57 5.01
CA ARG A 352 4.22 20.59 5.90
C ARG A 352 4.02 22.01 5.37
N VAL A 353 4.09 22.19 4.06
CA VAL A 353 3.96 23.48 3.37
C VAL A 353 2.51 24.01 3.41
N ALA A 354 1.53 23.15 3.13
CA ALA A 354 0.12 23.50 3.08
C ALA A 354 -0.74 22.41 3.75
N PRO A 355 -0.90 22.47 5.09
CA PRO A 355 -1.55 21.42 5.88
C PRO A 355 -2.99 21.11 5.49
N ASN A 356 -3.68 22.04 4.82
CA ASN A 356 -5.09 21.91 4.43
C ASN A 356 -5.30 21.84 2.92
N ALA A 357 -4.24 21.78 2.12
CA ALA A 357 -4.37 21.57 0.68
C ALA A 357 -4.63 20.10 0.34
N VAL A 358 -5.40 19.86 -0.72
CA VAL A 358 -5.44 18.57 -1.41
C VAL A 358 -4.11 18.38 -2.12
N LEU A 359 -3.49 17.21 -1.98
CA LEU A 359 -2.24 16.87 -2.68
C LEU A 359 -2.56 15.93 -3.83
N LEU A 360 -2.13 16.28 -5.03
CA LEU A 360 -2.23 15.46 -6.23
C LEU A 360 -0.82 15.08 -6.68
N GLY A 361 -0.35 13.92 -6.23
CA GLY A 361 0.94 13.40 -6.64
C GLY A 361 0.86 12.63 -7.95
N LEU A 362 1.87 12.78 -8.80
CA LEU A 362 1.92 12.16 -10.13
C LEU A 362 3.21 11.36 -10.31
N ARG A 363 3.13 10.18 -10.94
CA ARG A 363 4.29 9.36 -11.30
C ARG A 363 4.72 9.65 -12.73
N GLY A 364 5.96 10.10 -12.94
CA GLY A 364 6.50 10.34 -14.27
C GLY A 364 6.37 9.09 -15.15
N ARG A 365 6.20 9.24 -16.47
CA ARG A 365 5.87 8.10 -17.38
C ARG A 365 7.08 7.53 -18.12
N SER A 366 8.20 8.24 -18.09
CA SER A 366 9.42 7.81 -18.74
C SER A 366 10.22 6.90 -17.81
N THR A 367 10.80 5.84 -18.35
CA THR A 367 11.78 5.01 -17.64
C THR A 367 13.09 5.00 -18.40
N GLU A 368 14.20 5.13 -17.68
CA GLU A 368 15.56 5.06 -18.23
C GLU A 368 16.38 4.06 -17.43
N SER A 369 16.76 2.94 -18.06
CA SER A 369 17.44 1.82 -17.39
C SER A 369 16.74 1.35 -16.10
N GLY A 370 15.40 1.40 -16.07
CA GLY A 370 14.58 1.01 -14.92
C GLY A 370 14.38 2.11 -13.87
N VAL A 371 14.94 3.31 -14.06
CA VAL A 371 14.75 4.46 -13.15
C VAL A 371 13.57 5.31 -13.63
N GLN A 372 12.62 5.60 -12.73
CA GLN A 372 11.45 6.43 -13.00
C GLN A 372 11.85 7.89 -13.26
N ARG A 373 11.31 8.50 -14.32
CA ARG A 373 11.60 9.88 -14.76
C ARG A 373 10.39 10.53 -15.45
N TRP A 374 10.54 11.81 -15.77
CA TRP A 374 9.56 12.61 -16.51
C TRP A 374 9.82 12.71 -18.01
N PHE A 375 11.06 12.46 -18.44
CA PHE A 375 11.49 12.41 -19.84
C PHE A 375 12.88 11.76 -19.92
N ARG A 376 13.24 11.24 -21.10
CA ARG A 376 14.51 10.55 -21.37
C ARG A 376 15.72 11.49 -21.31
N SER A 377 16.82 11.01 -20.72
CA SER A 377 18.07 11.77 -20.56
C SER A 377 19.29 10.92 -20.95
N PRO A 378 19.51 10.64 -22.25
CA PRO A 378 20.45 9.63 -22.74
C PRO A 378 21.91 9.79 -22.26
N ALA A 379 22.29 10.96 -21.78
CA ALA A 379 23.55 11.20 -21.08
C ALA A 379 23.38 12.33 -20.04
N PRO A 380 24.31 12.50 -19.09
CA PRO A 380 24.29 13.62 -18.15
C PRO A 380 24.15 14.96 -18.88
N MET A 381 23.16 15.76 -18.47
CA MET A 381 22.82 17.06 -19.07
C MET A 381 22.47 17.02 -20.58
N GLN A 382 22.11 15.84 -21.12
CA GLN A 382 21.56 15.70 -22.45
C GLN A 382 20.13 15.20 -22.35
N PHE A 383 19.18 16.06 -22.73
CA PHE A 383 17.76 15.79 -22.58
C PHE A 383 17.08 15.61 -23.95
N ASP A 384 16.24 14.59 -24.06
CA ASP A 384 15.46 14.34 -25.27
C ASP A 384 14.38 15.42 -25.44
N GLN A 385 14.59 16.29 -26.43
CA GLN A 385 13.75 17.45 -26.69
C GLN A 385 12.36 17.09 -27.24
N ALA A 386 12.23 15.96 -27.94
CA ALA A 386 10.94 15.51 -28.45
C ALA A 386 10.12 14.91 -27.31
N ASP A 387 10.77 14.13 -26.46
CA ASP A 387 10.14 13.50 -25.29
C ASP A 387 9.70 14.54 -24.26
N ILE A 388 10.50 15.57 -23.98
CA ILE A 388 10.08 16.71 -23.12
C ILE A 388 8.79 17.33 -23.63
N ARG A 389 8.67 17.59 -24.95
CA ARG A 389 7.46 18.20 -25.54
C ARG A 389 6.25 17.27 -25.43
N PHE A 390 6.46 15.99 -25.71
CA PHE A 390 5.41 14.98 -25.61
C PHE A 390 4.89 14.85 -24.17
N GLU A 391 5.79 14.72 -23.20
CA GLU A 391 5.42 14.58 -21.78
C GLU A 391 4.87 15.89 -21.19
N SER A 392 5.28 17.05 -21.71
CA SER A 392 4.66 18.34 -21.33
C SER A 392 3.21 18.44 -21.81
N GLY A 393 2.92 18.02 -23.04
CA GLY A 393 1.55 17.98 -23.56
C GLY A 393 0.69 16.91 -22.87
N ALA A 394 1.28 15.78 -22.50
CA ALA A 394 0.61 14.77 -21.68
C ALA A 394 0.22 15.31 -20.30
N LEU A 395 1.11 16.10 -19.67
CA LEU A 395 0.85 16.75 -18.40
C LEU A 395 -0.27 17.79 -18.51
N GLU A 396 -0.31 18.57 -19.61
CA GLU A 396 -1.40 19.51 -19.90
C GLU A 396 -2.76 18.80 -19.96
N ALA A 397 -2.87 17.77 -20.81
CA ALA A 397 -4.11 17.00 -20.95
C ALA A 397 -4.54 16.37 -19.62
N PHE A 398 -3.59 15.80 -18.88
CA PHE A 398 -3.89 15.22 -17.56
C PHE A 398 -4.42 16.26 -16.57
N LEU A 399 -3.85 17.46 -16.51
CA LEU A 399 -4.30 18.50 -15.57
C LEU A 399 -5.69 19.02 -15.94
N GLU A 400 -6.02 19.09 -17.23
CA GLU A 400 -7.38 19.39 -17.69
C GLU A 400 -8.37 18.30 -17.22
N ASP A 401 -8.06 17.03 -17.47
CA ASP A 401 -8.90 15.90 -17.09
C ASP A 401 -9.05 15.79 -15.56
N ALA A 402 -7.96 15.93 -14.81
CA ALA A 402 -7.94 15.84 -13.36
C ALA A 402 -8.78 16.94 -12.70
N ARG A 403 -8.79 18.15 -13.27
CA ARG A 403 -9.64 19.25 -12.78
C ARG A 403 -11.11 18.90 -12.90
N SER A 404 -11.53 18.33 -14.02
CA SER A 404 -12.92 17.89 -14.19
C SER A 404 -13.25 16.66 -13.33
N ALA A 405 -12.34 15.69 -13.26
CA ALA A 405 -12.54 14.42 -12.56
C ALA A 405 -12.67 14.61 -11.04
N TYR A 406 -11.87 15.52 -10.48
CA TYR A 406 -11.75 15.74 -9.04
C TYR A 406 -12.27 17.11 -8.58
N GLN A 407 -12.91 17.87 -9.48
CA GLN A 407 -13.50 19.19 -9.19
C GLN A 407 -12.47 20.18 -8.60
N LEU A 408 -11.27 20.20 -9.16
CA LEU A 408 -10.17 21.03 -8.66
C LEU A 408 -10.31 22.47 -9.17
N ASP A 409 -10.17 23.44 -8.25
CA ASP A 409 -10.19 24.86 -8.56
C ASP A 409 -8.86 25.30 -9.18
N ALA A 410 -8.89 25.61 -10.48
CA ALA A 410 -7.74 26.02 -11.28
C ALA A 410 -6.97 27.20 -10.68
N ASP A 411 -7.70 28.16 -10.13
CA ASP A 411 -7.14 29.40 -9.62
C ASP A 411 -6.42 29.16 -8.29
N LYS A 412 -6.75 28.04 -7.62
CA LYS A 412 -6.15 27.58 -6.37
C LYS A 412 -5.22 26.38 -6.53
N MET A 413 -4.85 26.02 -7.75
CA MET A 413 -3.82 25.02 -8.01
C MET A 413 -2.42 25.64 -7.93
N THR A 414 -1.46 24.86 -7.42
CA THR A 414 -0.02 25.16 -7.45
C THR A 414 0.73 23.91 -7.87
N ALA A 415 1.66 24.03 -8.83
CA ALA A 415 2.60 22.94 -9.12
C ALA A 415 3.80 23.02 -8.18
N LEU A 416 4.26 21.87 -7.69
CA LEU A 416 5.50 21.74 -6.92
C LEU A 416 6.31 20.60 -7.54
N GLY A 417 7.39 20.96 -8.22
CA GLY A 417 8.32 20.01 -8.82
C GLY A 417 9.66 19.99 -8.10
N TYR A 418 10.27 18.81 -8.01
CA TYR A 418 11.65 18.64 -7.53
C TYR A 418 12.57 18.07 -8.61
N SER A 419 13.73 18.69 -8.82
CA SER A 419 14.78 18.24 -9.74
C SER A 419 14.21 17.93 -11.13
N ASN A 420 14.18 16.67 -11.56
CA ASN A 420 13.61 16.27 -12.86
C ASN A 420 12.13 16.64 -13.03
N GLY A 421 11.31 16.57 -11.99
CA GLY A 421 9.91 17.02 -12.03
C GLY A 421 9.79 18.55 -12.12
N ALA A 422 10.70 19.28 -11.48
CA ALA A 422 10.81 20.74 -11.62
C ALA A 422 11.20 21.14 -13.05
N ASN A 423 12.08 20.36 -13.68
CA ASN A 423 12.51 20.58 -15.06
C ASN A 423 11.37 20.39 -16.06
N LEU A 424 10.57 19.33 -15.91
CA LEU A 424 9.39 19.13 -16.75
C LEU A 424 8.41 20.27 -16.55
N MET A 425 8.11 20.65 -15.30
CA MET A 425 7.19 21.76 -15.03
C MET A 425 7.67 23.08 -15.63
N GLY A 426 8.96 23.40 -15.52
CA GLY A 426 9.55 24.59 -16.13
C GLY A 426 9.44 24.59 -17.66
N ALA A 427 9.65 23.43 -18.30
CA ALA A 427 9.46 23.28 -19.75
C ALA A 427 7.98 23.37 -20.15
N ALA A 428 7.08 22.74 -19.38
CA ALA A 428 5.65 22.73 -19.62
C ALA A 428 5.04 24.14 -19.53
N LEU A 429 5.47 24.96 -18.56
CA LEU A 429 5.07 26.36 -18.49
C LEU A 429 5.40 27.13 -19.77
N LEU A 430 6.60 26.95 -20.32
CA LEU A 430 7.04 27.62 -21.55
C LEU A 430 6.34 27.07 -22.81
N LEU A 431 6.06 25.77 -22.85
CA LEU A 431 5.43 25.11 -24.00
C LEU A 431 3.90 25.26 -24.03
N HIS A 432 3.28 25.36 -22.85
CA HIS A 432 1.83 25.41 -22.64
C HIS A 432 1.45 26.57 -21.70
N PRO A 433 1.57 27.84 -22.14
CA PRO A 433 1.18 28.99 -21.33
C PRO A 433 -0.28 28.90 -20.87
N GLY A 434 -0.54 29.23 -19.60
CA GLY A 434 -1.87 29.12 -18.98
C GLY A 434 -2.16 27.76 -18.32
N LEU A 435 -1.26 26.78 -18.44
CA LEU A 435 -1.37 25.47 -17.77
C LEU A 435 -1.61 25.59 -16.26
N ILE A 436 -0.82 26.42 -15.59
CA ILE A 436 -0.93 26.69 -14.16
C ILE A 436 -0.42 28.09 -13.83
N ARG A 437 -1.06 28.79 -12.89
CA ARG A 437 -0.68 30.18 -12.52
C ARG A 437 0.35 30.26 -11.40
N ARG A 438 0.55 29.18 -10.64
CA ARG A 438 1.50 29.13 -9.53
C ARG A 438 2.37 27.89 -9.63
N ALA A 439 3.69 28.07 -9.58
CA ALA A 439 4.64 26.97 -9.62
C ALA A 439 5.80 27.17 -8.64
N VAL A 440 6.22 26.07 -8.00
CA VAL A 440 7.38 25.96 -7.13
C VAL A 440 8.33 24.97 -7.77
N LEU A 441 9.52 25.44 -8.14
CA LEU A 441 10.55 24.66 -8.82
C LEU A 441 11.75 24.49 -7.88
N LEU A 442 11.92 23.30 -7.32
CA LEU A 442 13.00 22.98 -6.39
C LEU A 442 14.17 22.35 -7.15
N ARG A 443 15.34 22.97 -7.05
CA ARG A 443 16.58 22.55 -7.75
C ARG A 443 16.39 22.31 -9.26
N PRO A 444 15.74 23.23 -10.01
CA PRO A 444 15.48 23.03 -11.42
C PRO A 444 16.71 23.31 -12.28
N VAL A 445 16.63 22.86 -13.52
CA VAL A 445 17.59 23.05 -14.61
C VAL A 445 16.81 23.43 -15.87
N GLN A 446 17.33 24.38 -16.66
CA GLN A 446 16.80 24.65 -17.99
C GLN A 446 17.07 23.46 -18.94
N VAL A 447 16.00 22.80 -19.40
CA VAL A 447 16.11 21.60 -20.24
C VAL A 447 15.73 21.80 -21.70
N LEU A 448 15.00 22.89 -22.01
CA LEU A 448 14.68 23.26 -23.39
C LEU A 448 15.88 23.97 -24.02
N LYS A 449 16.34 23.43 -25.15
CA LYS A 449 17.37 24.08 -25.99
C LYS A 449 16.77 25.23 -26.79
N ASP A 450 15.66 24.94 -27.48
CA ASP A 450 14.91 25.91 -28.27
C ASP A 450 13.68 26.34 -27.46
N VAL A 451 13.80 27.48 -26.79
CA VAL A 451 12.72 28.06 -26.00
C VAL A 451 11.73 28.74 -26.95
N PRO A 452 10.43 28.36 -26.94
CA PRO A 452 9.42 29.01 -27.76
C PRO A 452 9.15 30.44 -27.25
N ALA A 453 8.58 31.29 -28.11
CA ALA A 453 7.97 32.53 -27.65
C ALA A 453 6.73 32.17 -26.79
N ALA A 454 6.75 32.57 -25.53
CA ALA A 454 5.71 32.28 -24.55
C ALA A 454 5.32 33.56 -23.80
N ASP A 455 4.04 33.67 -23.43
CA ASP A 455 3.53 34.73 -22.57
C ASP A 455 3.08 34.13 -21.24
N LEU A 456 3.89 34.32 -20.20
CA LEU A 456 3.64 33.86 -18.84
C LEU A 456 3.10 34.98 -17.95
N SER A 457 2.59 36.06 -18.54
CA SER A 457 1.88 37.10 -17.80
C SER A 457 0.79 36.47 -16.93
N GLY A 458 0.73 36.87 -15.66
CA GLY A 458 -0.19 36.29 -14.69
C GLY A 458 0.29 34.99 -14.01
N THR A 459 1.51 34.53 -14.30
CA THR A 459 2.11 33.34 -13.67
C THR A 459 3.13 33.76 -12.60
N ALA A 460 2.98 33.26 -11.37
CA ALA A 460 3.94 33.44 -10.29
C ALA A 460 4.74 32.15 -10.05
N ILE A 461 6.06 32.29 -9.97
CA ILE A 461 6.98 31.16 -9.86
C ILE A 461 7.96 31.39 -8.71
N LEU A 462 8.09 30.41 -7.82
CA LEU A 462 9.20 30.31 -6.88
C LEU A 462 10.24 29.34 -7.44
N ILE A 463 11.49 29.77 -7.52
CA ILE A 463 12.64 28.90 -7.80
C ILE A 463 13.49 28.82 -6.54
N VAL A 464 13.73 27.60 -6.04
CA VAL A 464 14.56 27.35 -4.87
C VAL A 464 15.85 26.63 -5.27
N LEU A 465 16.97 27.34 -5.21
CA LEU A 465 18.30 26.84 -5.57
C LEU A 465 19.08 26.45 -4.32
N GLY A 466 19.96 25.44 -4.45
CA GLY A 466 20.95 25.12 -3.42
C GLY A 466 22.25 25.88 -3.69
N GLN A 467 22.80 26.55 -2.67
CA GLN A 467 24.07 27.27 -2.76
C GLN A 467 25.22 26.39 -3.24
N HIS A 468 25.21 25.12 -2.81
CA HIS A 468 26.24 24.12 -3.14
C HIS A 468 25.77 23.11 -4.19
N ASP A 469 24.64 23.36 -4.85
CA ASP A 469 24.14 22.50 -5.93
C ASP A 469 25.01 22.68 -7.19
N PRO A 470 25.63 21.62 -7.73
CA PRO A 470 26.43 21.71 -8.95
C PRO A 470 25.63 22.21 -10.17
N TYR A 471 24.30 22.08 -10.15
CA TYR A 471 23.42 22.50 -11.23
C TYR A 471 22.82 23.90 -11.03
N ARG A 472 23.21 24.62 -9.97
CA ARG A 472 22.65 25.95 -9.63
C ARG A 472 22.63 26.91 -10.81
N GLY A 473 23.72 27.00 -11.57
CA GLY A 473 23.82 27.90 -12.72
C GLY A 473 22.72 27.67 -13.76
N ASN A 474 22.36 26.41 -14.03
CA ASN A 474 21.27 26.10 -14.95
C ASN A 474 19.88 26.45 -14.40
N GLY A 475 19.73 26.48 -13.08
CA GLY A 475 18.52 26.97 -12.43
C GLY A 475 18.41 28.50 -12.50
N ASP A 476 19.53 29.21 -12.37
CA ASP A 476 19.62 30.66 -12.61
C ASP A 476 19.25 30.99 -14.09
N ASP A 477 19.72 30.20 -15.06
CA ASP A 477 19.37 30.34 -16.48
C ASP A 477 17.86 30.16 -16.70
N LEU A 478 17.26 29.12 -16.10
CA LEU A 478 15.81 28.90 -16.20
C LEU A 478 15.02 30.08 -15.60
N ALA A 479 15.49 30.62 -14.47
CA ALA A 479 14.86 31.78 -13.83
C ALA A 479 14.87 33.00 -14.75
N ALA A 480 16.00 33.26 -15.43
CA ALA A 480 16.11 34.35 -16.40
C ALA A 480 15.16 34.13 -17.60
N THR A 481 15.11 32.91 -18.13
CA THR A 481 14.22 32.54 -19.24
C THR A 481 12.74 32.74 -18.89
N LEU A 482 12.30 32.28 -17.71
CA LEU A 482 10.91 32.44 -17.27
C LEU A 482 10.53 33.90 -17.03
N LYS A 483 11.45 34.71 -16.47
CA LYS A 483 11.25 36.17 -16.34
C LYS A 483 11.13 36.85 -17.71
N ALA A 484 11.98 36.48 -18.67
CA ALA A 484 11.95 37.02 -20.01
C ALA A 484 10.64 36.71 -20.75
N ALA A 485 9.99 35.58 -20.42
CA ALA A 485 8.67 35.20 -20.90
C ALA A 485 7.51 35.90 -20.15
N GLY A 486 7.77 36.78 -19.18
CA GLY A 486 6.75 37.59 -18.50
C GLY A 486 6.27 37.07 -17.13
N ALA A 487 6.82 35.98 -16.61
CA ALA A 487 6.42 35.45 -15.30
C ALA A 487 6.95 36.32 -14.13
N THR A 488 6.19 36.37 -13.03
CA THR A 488 6.67 36.90 -11.74
C THR A 488 7.52 35.84 -11.03
N VAL A 489 8.84 35.92 -11.18
CA VAL A 489 9.76 34.91 -10.62
C VAL A 489 10.48 35.40 -9.36
N THR A 490 10.26 34.69 -8.25
CA THR A 490 11.01 34.82 -7.00
C THR A 490 12.09 33.75 -6.94
N VAL A 491 13.35 34.13 -6.71
CA VAL A 491 14.47 33.17 -6.55
C VAL A 491 14.93 33.18 -5.10
N LYS A 492 14.92 32.02 -4.44
CA LYS A 492 15.52 31.81 -3.12
C LYS A 492 16.71 30.87 -3.25
N THR A 493 17.84 31.23 -2.66
CA THR A 493 19.01 30.34 -2.56
C THR A 493 19.16 29.91 -1.11
N LEU A 494 19.17 28.60 -0.86
CA LEU A 494 19.31 28.00 0.46
C LEU A 494 20.73 27.47 0.64
N ASP A 495 21.21 27.46 1.89
CA ASP A 495 22.46 26.77 2.26
C ASP A 495 22.25 25.25 2.21
N ALA A 496 22.25 24.70 1.00
CA ALA A 496 21.93 23.31 0.71
C ALA A 496 22.62 22.86 -0.60
N GLY A 497 22.71 21.53 -0.79
CA GLY A 497 23.09 20.92 -2.06
C GLY A 497 21.87 20.64 -2.96
N HIS A 498 21.99 19.61 -3.80
CA HIS A 498 20.89 19.17 -4.68
C HIS A 498 19.76 18.44 -3.94
N ALA A 499 20.04 17.84 -2.79
CA ALA A 499 19.02 17.22 -1.95
C ALA A 499 18.09 18.27 -1.33
N LEU A 500 16.86 17.86 -1.01
CA LEU A 500 15.95 18.65 -0.19
C LEU A 500 16.52 18.80 1.23
N SER A 501 16.21 19.92 1.88
CA SER A 501 16.58 20.23 3.26
C SER A 501 15.37 20.73 4.05
N ASP A 502 15.52 20.81 5.37
CA ASP A 502 14.47 21.31 6.27
C ASP A 502 14.11 22.78 6.03
N HIS A 503 14.94 23.51 5.29
CA HIS A 503 14.70 24.90 4.90
C HIS A 503 13.80 25.06 3.67
N ASP A 504 13.60 24.00 2.88
CA ASP A 504 12.75 24.06 1.69
C ASP A 504 11.27 24.30 2.08
N ALA A 505 10.72 23.56 3.05
CA ALA A 505 9.33 23.73 3.48
C ALA A 505 9.00 25.18 3.97
N PRO A 506 9.76 25.77 4.91
CA PRO A 506 9.55 27.17 5.32
C PRO A 506 9.64 28.16 4.15
N ALA A 507 10.60 27.97 3.24
CA ALA A 507 10.80 28.87 2.10
C ALA A 507 9.59 28.88 1.15
N ILE A 508 8.98 27.71 0.93
CA ILE A 508 7.78 27.54 0.09
C ILE A 508 6.54 28.08 0.81
N ALA A 509 6.35 27.74 2.09
CA ALA A 509 5.20 28.19 2.87
C ALA A 509 5.11 29.72 2.94
N GLU A 510 6.23 30.40 3.19
CA GLU A 510 6.31 31.86 3.19
C GLU A 510 5.90 32.45 1.85
N TRP A 511 6.34 31.84 0.74
CA TRP A 511 5.99 32.31 -0.60
C TRP A 511 4.50 32.12 -0.90
N LEU A 512 3.93 30.95 -0.56
CA LEU A 512 2.49 30.69 -0.76
C LEU A 512 1.62 31.65 0.05
N GLN A 513 2.00 31.96 1.29
CA GLN A 513 1.31 32.95 2.11
C GLN A 513 1.35 34.35 1.48
N ALA A 514 2.51 34.75 0.95
CA ALA A 514 2.64 36.03 0.24
C ALA A 514 1.76 36.08 -1.02
N GLN A 515 1.66 34.98 -1.78
CA GLN A 515 0.77 34.91 -2.95
C GLN A 515 -0.71 34.99 -2.55
N ALA A 516 -1.11 34.31 -1.47
CA ALA A 516 -2.48 34.39 -0.97
C ALA A 516 -2.87 35.81 -0.51
N ALA A 517 -1.92 36.55 0.08
CA ALA A 517 -2.14 37.93 0.52
C ALA A 517 -2.20 38.94 -0.64
N ALA A 518 -1.56 38.66 -1.78
CA ALA A 518 -1.54 39.53 -2.95
C ALA A 518 -2.88 39.53 -3.73
N GLY A 519 -3.77 38.57 -3.48
CA GLY A 519 -5.01 38.38 -4.23
C GLY A 519 -4.82 37.58 -5.53
N PRO A 520 -5.89 37.32 -6.30
CA PRO A 520 -5.78 36.65 -7.58
C PRO A 520 -4.96 37.50 -8.56
N ILE A 521 -4.03 36.83 -9.26
CA ILE A 521 -3.17 37.42 -10.30
C ILE A 521 -3.96 37.58 -11.60
#